data_AF-A0A7E6EV57-F1
#
_entry.id   AF-A0A7E6EV57-F1
#
_cell.length_a   1.000
_cell.length_b   1.000
_cell.length_c   1.000
_cell.angle_alpha   90.00
_cell.angle_beta   90.00
_cell.angle_gamma   90.00
#
_symmetry.space_group_name_H-M   'P 1'
#
loop_
_entity.id
_entity.type
_entity.pdbx_description
1 polymer ?
#
loop_
_entity_poly.entity_id
_entity_poly.type
_entity_poly.pdbx_seq_one_letter_code
_entity_poly.pdbx_strand_id
1 'polypeptide(L)'
;MSDQSPYTIEERLIAAVWMHDRVLNNKKIPEIRRLFQERFGKPSPTPRILREWEKKVFETGSVLDAPRCGRPRTRFEHLTAIQESLIRSPSLSMRKRSAELQIPKSTLRKILKLDLPQDAVVYEVQNKNEDKKVEVCRVMFQKFPFFG
;
A
#
# COMPACT_ATOMS: atom_id res chain seq x y z
N MET A 1 8.88 -0.02 -9.29
CA MET A 1 9.79 0.59 -8.29
C MET A 1 11.19 0.42 -8.83
N SER A 2 11.83 1.51 -9.27
CA SER A 2 13.15 1.44 -9.91
C SER A 2 14.24 1.51 -8.84
N ASP A 3 15.07 0.47 -8.78
CA ASP A 3 16.33 0.50 -8.03
C ASP A 3 17.19 1.65 -8.55
N GLN A 4 17.60 2.57 -7.67
CA GLN A 4 18.39 3.76 -8.06
C GLN A 4 19.88 3.60 -7.71
N SER A 5 20.29 2.41 -7.28
CA SER A 5 21.69 2.15 -6.99
C SER A 5 22.53 2.26 -8.27
N PRO A 6 23.70 2.94 -8.22
CA PRO A 6 24.66 2.92 -9.32
C PRO A 6 25.36 1.56 -9.45
N TYR A 7 25.10 0.63 -8.52
CA TYR A 7 25.63 -0.72 -8.50
C TYR A 7 24.56 -1.74 -8.86
N THR A 8 24.94 -2.75 -9.63
CA THR A 8 24.03 -3.85 -10.00
C THR A 8 23.68 -4.68 -8.77
N ILE A 9 22.63 -5.50 -8.87
CA ILE A 9 22.25 -6.42 -7.79
C ILE A 9 23.38 -7.42 -7.53
N GLU A 10 24.02 -7.93 -8.59
CA GLU A 10 25.15 -8.86 -8.50
C GLU A 10 26.34 -8.23 -7.75
N GLU A 11 26.75 -7.03 -8.13
CA GLU A 11 27.86 -6.31 -7.49
C GLU A 11 27.63 -6.17 -5.98
N ARG A 12 26.39 -5.84 -5.59
CA ARG A 12 26.03 -5.65 -4.18
C ARG A 12 25.97 -6.95 -3.40
N LEU A 13 25.39 -8.01 -3.97
CA LEU A 13 25.33 -9.34 -3.33
C LEU A 13 26.74 -9.89 -3.09
N ILE A 14 27.61 -9.80 -4.09
CA ILE A 14 28.97 -10.32 -4.00
C ILE A 14 29.78 -9.54 -2.97
N ALA A 15 29.67 -8.22 -2.97
CA ALA A 15 30.31 -7.38 -1.96
C ALA A 15 29.78 -7.66 -0.54
N ALA A 16 28.47 -7.91 -0.39
CA ALA A 16 27.86 -8.28 0.89
C ALA A 16 28.41 -9.62 1.41
N VAL A 17 28.52 -10.64 0.55
CA VAL A 17 29.10 -11.94 0.92
C VAL A 17 30.57 -11.79 1.34
N TRP A 18 31.38 -11.05 0.57
CA TRP A 18 32.77 -10.80 0.96
C TRP A 18 32.92 -10.05 2.27
N MET A 19 32.01 -9.12 2.57
CA MET A 19 31.97 -8.40 3.84
C MET A 19 31.64 -9.31 5.01
N HIS A 20 30.67 -10.21 4.84
CA HIS A 20 30.29 -11.19 5.85
C HIS A 20 31.41 -12.17 6.15
N ASP A 21 32.01 -12.74 5.09
CA ASP A 21 33.05 -13.76 5.21
C ASP A 21 34.43 -13.18 5.53
N ARG A 22 34.55 -11.86 5.70
CA ARG A 22 35.85 -11.20 5.91
C ARG A 22 36.54 -11.67 7.18
N VAL A 23 35.77 -11.98 8.23
CA VAL A 23 36.31 -12.43 9.51
C VAL A 23 36.89 -13.83 9.36
N LEU A 24 36.18 -14.71 8.63
CA LEU A 24 36.63 -16.07 8.34
C LEU A 24 37.88 -16.09 7.45
N ASN A 25 37.91 -15.22 6.43
CA ASN A 25 39.03 -15.12 5.50
C ASN A 25 40.16 -14.17 5.97
N ASN A 26 40.06 -13.64 7.19
CA ASN A 26 40.96 -12.63 7.77
C ASN A 26 41.23 -11.42 6.84
N LYS A 27 40.23 -11.02 6.05
CA LYS A 27 40.33 -9.89 5.10
C LYS A 27 39.97 -8.58 5.78
N LYS A 28 40.79 -7.56 5.51
CA LYS A 28 40.50 -6.19 5.96
C LYS A 28 39.58 -5.49 4.95
N ILE A 29 38.83 -4.50 5.41
CA ILE A 29 37.92 -3.73 4.54
C ILE A 29 38.65 -3.10 3.34
N PRO A 30 39.86 -2.51 3.45
CA PRO A 30 40.58 -1.99 2.30
C PRO A 30 40.86 -3.04 1.22
N GLU A 31 41.12 -4.29 1.60
CA GLU A 31 41.35 -5.39 0.66
C GLU A 31 40.08 -5.75 -0.08
N ILE A 32 38.93 -5.81 0.60
CA ILE A 32 37.62 -6.04 -0.03
C ILE A 32 37.31 -4.94 -1.06
N ARG A 33 37.62 -3.69 -0.71
CA ARG A 33 37.43 -2.55 -1.63
C ARG A 33 38.35 -2.65 -2.85
N ARG A 34 39.59 -3.12 -2.68
CA ARG A 34 40.50 -3.38 -3.80
C ARG A 34 39.98 -4.53 -4.67
N LEU A 35 39.56 -5.63 -4.06
CA LEU A 35 38.99 -6.79 -4.74
C LEU A 35 37.74 -6.43 -5.56
N PHE A 36 36.90 -5.52 -5.03
CA PHE A 36 35.75 -4.99 -5.74
C PHE A 36 36.17 -4.21 -6.99
N GLN A 37 37.16 -3.33 -6.87
CA GLN A 37 37.66 -2.55 -8.00
C GLN A 37 38.30 -3.46 -9.06
N GLU A 38 39.12 -4.43 -8.64
CA GLU A 38 39.77 -5.41 -9.51
C GLU A 38 38.74 -6.26 -10.27
N ARG A 39 37.68 -6.72 -9.59
CA ARG A 39 36.67 -7.58 -10.21
C ARG A 39 35.74 -6.84 -11.17
N PHE A 40 35.26 -5.66 -10.78
CA PHE A 40 34.19 -4.96 -11.51
C PHE A 40 34.68 -3.78 -12.34
N GLY A 41 35.95 -3.38 -12.23
CA GLY A 41 36.48 -2.21 -12.93
C GLY A 41 35.81 -0.89 -12.52
N LYS A 42 35.15 -0.87 -11.36
CA LYS A 42 34.33 0.25 -10.86
C LYS A 42 34.83 0.73 -9.50
N PRO A 43 34.63 2.01 -9.16
CA PRO A 43 35.00 2.51 -7.84
C PRO A 43 34.22 1.77 -6.75
N SER A 44 34.97 1.23 -5.78
CA SER A 44 34.36 0.53 -4.65
C SER A 44 33.48 1.48 -3.83
N PRO A 45 32.32 1.00 -3.35
CA PRO A 45 31.51 1.71 -2.39
C PRO A 45 32.28 2.04 -1.10
N THR A 46 31.70 2.94 -0.32
CA THR A 46 32.25 3.29 1.01
C THR A 46 32.09 2.11 1.98
N PRO A 47 32.96 1.98 3.00
CA PRO A 47 32.83 0.95 4.04
C PRO A 47 31.45 0.91 4.72
N ARG A 48 30.79 2.08 4.81
CA ARG A 48 29.44 2.18 5.36
C ARG A 48 28.42 1.46 4.46
N ILE A 49 28.43 1.74 3.15
CA ILE A 49 27.52 1.11 2.19
C ILE A 49 27.75 -0.40 2.14
N LEU A 50 29.01 -0.84 2.17
CA LEU A 50 29.36 -2.26 2.18
C LEU A 50 28.76 -3.00 3.40
N ARG A 51 28.83 -2.39 4.59
CA ARG A 51 28.17 -2.93 5.80
C ARG A 51 26.65 -2.89 5.70
N GLU A 52 26.08 -1.86 5.09
CA GLU A 52 24.63 -1.78 4.86
C GLU A 52 24.14 -2.90 3.92
N TRP A 53 24.90 -3.23 2.87
CA TRP A 53 24.58 -4.35 1.99
C TRP A 53 24.71 -5.71 2.69
N GLU A 54 25.80 -5.93 3.42
CA GLU A 54 25.96 -7.12 4.28
C GLU A 54 24.74 -7.27 5.20
N LYS A 55 24.43 -6.24 5.98
CA LYS A 55 23.30 -6.24 6.89
C LYS A 55 21.98 -6.58 6.19
N LYS A 56 21.64 -5.87 5.11
CA LYS A 56 20.39 -6.10 4.36
C LYS A 56 20.28 -7.52 3.82
N VAL A 57 21.36 -8.04 3.23
CA VAL A 57 21.36 -9.38 2.63
C VAL A 57 21.20 -10.46 3.70
N PHE A 58 21.94 -10.38 4.80
CA PHE A 58 21.93 -11.43 5.82
C PHE A 58 20.77 -11.31 6.82
N GLU A 59 20.21 -10.12 7.03
CA GLU A 59 19.03 -9.96 7.91
C GLU A 59 17.72 -10.12 7.15
N THR A 60 17.62 -9.60 5.92
CA THR A 60 16.36 -9.53 5.16
C THR A 60 16.33 -10.44 3.92
N GLY A 61 17.48 -10.98 3.50
CA GLY A 61 17.58 -11.80 2.27
C GLY A 61 17.52 -10.99 0.97
N SER A 62 17.60 -9.65 1.04
CA SER A 62 17.48 -8.78 -0.13
C SER A 62 18.51 -7.68 -0.11
N VAL A 63 18.98 -7.28 -1.30
CA VAL A 63 19.90 -6.15 -1.50
C VAL A 63 19.22 -4.94 -2.13
N LEU A 64 17.91 -5.06 -2.39
CA LEU A 64 17.13 -4.01 -3.02
C LEU A 64 16.92 -2.85 -2.05
N ASP A 65 16.69 -1.68 -2.63
CA ASP A 65 16.26 -0.53 -1.85
C ASP A 65 14.85 -0.77 -1.32
N ALA A 66 14.68 -0.47 -0.02
CA ALA A 66 13.38 -0.50 0.59
C ALA A 66 12.45 0.48 -0.14
N PRO A 67 11.15 0.17 -0.26
CA PRO A 67 10.18 1.14 -0.74
C PRO A 67 10.37 2.46 0.01
N ARG A 68 10.49 3.55 -0.73
CA ARG A 68 10.51 4.87 -0.12
C ARG A 68 9.24 5.01 0.72
N CYS A 69 9.41 5.37 1.99
CA CYS A 69 8.29 5.78 2.80
C CYS A 69 7.69 7.03 2.14
N GLY A 70 6.56 6.86 1.46
CA GLY A 70 5.83 7.98 0.87
C GLY A 70 5.27 8.89 1.96
N ARG A 71 4.57 9.96 1.57
CA ARG A 71 3.82 10.77 2.53
C ARG A 71 2.90 9.87 3.37
N PRO A 72 2.96 9.95 4.71
CA PRO A 72 2.11 9.14 5.58
C PRO A 72 0.65 9.28 5.17
N ARG A 73 -0.04 8.14 5.03
CA ARG A 73 -1.48 8.11 4.70
C ARG A 73 -2.29 8.30 5.99
N THR A 74 -2.34 9.53 6.50
CA THR A 74 -3.11 9.89 7.71
C THR A 74 -4.59 9.56 7.60
N ARG A 75 -5.13 9.49 6.38
CA ARG A 75 -6.54 9.13 6.15
C ARG A 75 -6.92 7.74 6.68
N PHE A 76 -5.96 6.83 6.88
CA PHE A 76 -6.26 5.51 7.42
C PHE A 76 -6.73 5.55 8.87
N GLU A 77 -6.37 6.57 9.63
CA GLU A 77 -6.83 6.80 11.01
C GLU A 77 -8.35 6.93 11.11
N HIS A 78 -9.00 7.35 10.02
CA HIS A 78 -10.44 7.57 9.98
C HIS A 78 -11.25 6.38 9.43
N LEU A 79 -10.60 5.30 9.00
CA LEU A 79 -11.29 4.18 8.35
C LEU A 79 -12.35 3.56 9.24
N THR A 80 -11.99 3.20 10.47
CA THR A 80 -12.88 2.53 11.41
C THR A 80 -14.11 3.38 11.72
N ALA A 81 -13.91 4.66 12.05
CA ALA A 81 -15.01 5.58 12.36
C ALA A 81 -15.96 5.78 11.17
N ILE A 82 -15.44 5.80 9.93
CA ILE A 82 -16.27 5.89 8.73
C ILE A 82 -17.03 4.59 8.49
N GLN A 83 -16.40 3.43 8.66
CA GLN A 83 -17.05 2.12 8.52
C GLN A 83 -18.19 1.93 9.53
N GLU A 84 -17.93 2.21 10.82
CA GLU A 84 -18.96 2.18 11.87
C GLU A 84 -20.12 3.11 11.57
N SER A 85 -19.82 4.32 11.11
CA SER A 85 -20.84 5.29 10.72
C SER A 85 -21.68 4.78 9.54
N LEU A 86 -21.07 4.07 8.57
CA LEU A 86 -21.78 3.54 7.40
C LEU A 86 -22.72 2.42 7.81
N ILE A 87 -22.29 1.53 8.70
CA ILE A 87 -23.12 0.46 9.28
C ILE A 87 -24.28 1.07 10.09
N ARG A 88 -23.97 2.01 10.98
CA ARG A 88 -24.96 2.64 11.88
C ARG A 88 -26.05 3.38 11.12
N SER A 89 -25.68 4.07 10.04
CA SER A 89 -26.59 4.96 9.32
C SER A 89 -26.20 5.10 7.86
N PRO A 90 -26.54 4.13 7.00
CA PRO A 90 -26.06 4.07 5.62
C PRO A 90 -26.66 5.18 4.73
N SER A 91 -27.88 5.64 5.03
CA SER A 91 -28.57 6.70 4.27
C SER A 91 -28.07 8.12 4.55
N LEU A 92 -27.14 8.31 5.50
CA LEU A 92 -26.59 9.64 5.80
C LEU A 92 -25.77 10.19 4.63
N SER A 93 -26.13 11.40 4.21
CA SER A 93 -25.37 12.14 3.20
C SER A 93 -23.91 12.35 3.64
N MET A 94 -22.99 12.40 2.67
CA MET A 94 -21.58 12.70 2.93
C MET A 94 -21.37 14.02 3.70
N ARG A 95 -22.25 15.02 3.49
CA ARG A 95 -22.17 16.31 4.22
C ARG A 95 -22.48 16.14 5.70
N LYS A 96 -23.53 15.41 6.04
CA LYS A 96 -23.90 15.15 7.45
C LYS A 96 -22.84 14.27 8.12
N ARG A 97 -22.44 13.18 7.47
CA ARG A 97 -21.39 12.27 7.95
C ARG A 97 -20.05 12.97 8.21
N SER A 98 -19.64 13.87 7.31
CA SER A 98 -18.44 14.69 7.49
C SER A 98 -18.53 15.60 8.72
N ALA A 99 -19.70 16.20 8.98
CA ALA A 99 -19.91 17.03 10.15
C ALA A 99 -19.94 16.22 11.46
N GLU A 100 -20.62 15.06 11.46
CA GLU A 100 -20.69 14.18 12.63
C GLU A 100 -19.32 13.63 13.04
N LEU A 101 -18.52 13.21 12.07
CA LEU A 101 -17.20 12.62 12.32
C LEU A 101 -16.08 13.65 12.42
N GLN A 102 -16.36 14.94 12.15
CA GLN A 102 -15.37 16.01 12.04
C GLN A 102 -14.24 15.70 11.04
N ILE A 103 -14.57 14.96 9.98
CA ILE A 103 -13.63 14.58 8.92
C ILE A 103 -13.90 15.41 7.68
N PRO A 104 -12.87 16.01 7.03
CA PRO A 104 -13.06 16.73 5.78
C PRO A 104 -13.70 15.85 4.70
N LYS A 105 -14.68 16.40 3.97
CA LYS A 105 -15.35 15.71 2.85
C LYS A 105 -14.38 15.13 1.81
N SER A 106 -13.27 15.81 1.56
CA SER A 106 -12.23 15.37 0.63
C SER A 106 -11.55 14.08 1.10
N THR A 107 -11.30 13.94 2.39
CA THR A 107 -10.76 12.73 3.02
C THR A 107 -11.79 11.60 3.01
N LEU A 108 -13.03 11.90 3.42
CA LEU A 108 -14.15 10.95 3.38
C LEU A 108 -14.36 10.38 1.97
N ARG A 109 -14.37 11.23 0.94
CA ARG A 109 -14.53 10.82 -0.46
C ARG A 109 -13.36 9.95 -0.95
N LYS A 110 -12.12 10.27 -0.56
CA LYS A 110 -10.94 9.46 -0.90
C LYS A 110 -11.02 8.07 -0.28
N ILE A 111 -11.38 8.01 1.00
CA ILE A 111 -11.55 6.76 1.75
C ILE A 111 -12.62 5.89 1.12
N LEU A 112 -13.81 6.43 0.87
CA LEU A 112 -14.91 5.70 0.26
C LEU A 112 -14.57 5.17 -1.15
N LYS A 113 -13.76 5.91 -1.92
CA LYS A 113 -13.41 5.54 -3.29
C LYS A 113 -12.24 4.55 -3.39
N LEU A 114 -11.22 4.72 -2.54
CA LEU A 114 -9.93 4.05 -2.68
C LEU A 114 -9.71 2.93 -1.66
N ASP A 115 -10.33 3.05 -0.49
CA ASP A 115 -9.95 2.27 0.69
C ASP A 115 -11.12 1.40 1.23
N LEU A 116 -12.37 1.58 0.75
CA LEU A 116 -13.51 0.69 1.05
C LEU A 116 -13.97 -0.07 -0.21
N PRO A 117 -14.39 -1.35 -0.09
CA PRO A 117 -15.02 -2.08 -1.20
C PRO A 117 -16.34 -1.40 -1.58
N GLN A 118 -16.54 -1.11 -2.87
CA GLN A 118 -17.78 -0.46 -3.36
C GLN A 118 -19.03 -1.29 -3.05
N ASP A 119 -18.89 -2.61 -2.97
CA ASP A 119 -19.99 -3.53 -2.73
C ASP A 119 -20.39 -3.57 -1.25
N ALA A 120 -19.47 -3.33 -0.31
CA ALA A 120 -19.74 -3.44 1.13
C ALA A 120 -20.68 -2.34 1.68
N VAL A 121 -20.91 -1.26 0.92
CA VAL A 121 -21.74 -0.12 1.34
C VAL A 121 -23.21 -0.26 0.91
N VAL A 122 -23.53 -1.27 0.10
CA VAL A 122 -24.86 -1.39 -0.56
C VAL A 122 -25.76 -2.46 0.06
N TYR A 123 -25.22 -3.44 0.79
CA TYR A 123 -25.98 -4.67 1.09
C TYR A 123 -27.11 -4.58 2.14
N GLU A 124 -27.25 -3.50 2.91
CA GLU A 124 -28.34 -3.42 3.91
C GLU A 124 -29.42 -2.35 3.62
N VAL A 125 -29.26 -1.54 2.57
CA VAL A 125 -30.18 -0.41 2.32
C VAL A 125 -31.36 -0.76 1.40
N GLN A 126 -31.29 -1.85 0.65
CA GLN A 126 -32.34 -2.15 -0.35
C GLN A 126 -33.60 -2.82 0.22
N ASN A 127 -33.54 -3.50 1.37
CA ASN A 127 -34.65 -4.36 1.82
C ASN A 127 -35.84 -3.64 2.51
N LYS A 128 -35.87 -2.31 2.63
CA LYS A 128 -37.05 -1.60 3.19
C LYS A 128 -37.84 -0.76 2.17
N ASN A 129 -37.29 -0.57 0.97
CA ASN A 129 -37.92 0.24 -0.09
C ASN A 129 -38.29 -0.58 -1.34
N GLU A 130 -37.97 -1.87 -1.38
CA GLU A 130 -38.38 -2.75 -2.47
C GLU A 130 -39.89 -3.07 -2.39
N ASP A 131 -40.46 -3.29 -1.21
CA ASP A 131 -41.89 -3.65 -1.10
C ASP A 131 -42.83 -2.59 -1.70
N LYS A 132 -42.55 -1.31 -1.48
CA LYS A 132 -43.38 -0.21 -2.02
C LYS A 132 -43.17 -0.01 -3.52
N LYS A 133 -41.98 -0.26 -4.04
CA LYS A 133 -41.68 -0.13 -5.48
C LYS A 133 -42.21 -1.33 -6.27
N VAL A 134 -42.10 -2.53 -5.70
CA VAL A 134 -42.66 -3.76 -6.26
C VAL A 134 -44.18 -3.68 -6.29
N GLU A 135 -44.82 -3.16 -5.24
CA GLU A 135 -46.28 -2.96 -5.24
C GLU A 135 -46.72 -1.95 -6.31
N VAL A 136 -46.03 -0.81 -6.42
CA VAL A 136 -46.34 0.20 -7.45
C VAL A 136 -46.12 -0.36 -8.87
N CYS A 137 -45.04 -1.09 -9.10
CA CYS A 137 -44.78 -1.75 -10.39
C CYS A 137 -45.80 -2.87 -10.68
N ARG A 138 -46.22 -3.65 -9.67
CA ARG A 138 -47.25 -4.69 -9.78
C ARG A 138 -48.60 -4.07 -10.14
N VAL A 139 -48.99 -2.99 -9.48
CA VAL A 139 -50.22 -2.24 -9.78
C VAL A 139 -50.17 -1.61 -11.18
N MET A 140 -49.02 -1.06 -11.59
CA MET A 140 -48.87 -0.51 -12.95
C MET A 140 -48.96 -1.59 -14.03
N PHE A 141 -48.32 -2.75 -13.84
CA PHE A 141 -48.38 -3.87 -14.78
C PHE A 141 -49.78 -4.48 -14.89
N GLN A 142 -50.55 -4.53 -13.79
CA GLN A 142 -51.95 -4.98 -13.83
C GLN A 142 -52.90 -3.98 -14.49
N LYS A 143 -52.62 -2.67 -14.35
CA LYS A 143 -53.51 -1.61 -14.83
C LYS A 143 -53.29 -1.23 -16.29
N PHE A 144 -52.10 -1.52 -16.85
CA PHE A 144 -51.75 -1.18 -18.23
C PHE A 144 -51.00 -2.33 -18.93
N PRO A 145 -51.71 -3.34 -19.46
CA PRO A 145 -51.10 -4.55 -20.04
C PRO A 145 -50.49 -4.38 -21.45
N PHE A 146 -50.37 -3.15 -21.98
CA PHE A 146 -49.94 -2.88 -23.36
C PHE A 146 -48.50 -2.36 -23.51
N PHE A 147 -47.60 -2.76 -22.62
CA PHE A 147 -46.16 -2.66 -22.85
C PHE A 147 -45.58 -4.07 -22.89
N GLY A 148 -45.91 -4.79 -23.96
CA GLY A 148 -45.26 -6.02 -24.41
C GLY A 148 -44.95 -5.90 -25.88
#